data_AF-A0A3N5HS14-F1
#
_entry.id   AF-A0A3N5HS14-F1
#
_cell.length_a   1.000
_cell.length_b   1.000
_cell.length_c   1.000
_cell.angle_alpha   90.00
_cell.angle_beta   90.00
_cell.angle_gamma   90.00
#
_symmetry.space_group_name_H-M   'P 1'
#
loop_
_entity.id
_entity.type
_entity.pdbx_description
1 polymer ?
#
loop_
_entity_poly.entity_id
_entity_poly.type
_entity_poly.pdbx_seq_one_letter_code
_entity_poly.pdbx_strand_id
1 'polypeptide(L)'
;MLALRLTLTPGALSQAVEDANLPGLRLTTQQGAEVSFGASRLVFRAVAEGLEAESLVVRDDPQATFTLRLLAPLFQRHRGDLHLMLSWDGEAEPRELRILEGKATSTPGPGGRQSALGTAEEKEIRRLLDEARRHWEEYQRLKAEAEKSDAP
;
A
#
# COMPACT_ATOMS: atom_id res chain seq x y z
N MET A 1 6.20 -16.11 -1.55
CA MET A 1 5.38 -16.40 -2.74
C MET A 1 4.34 -15.29 -2.83
N LEU A 2 4.40 -14.45 -3.87
CA LEU A 2 3.41 -13.39 -4.10
C LEU A 2 2.12 -14.07 -4.59
N ALA A 3 1.02 -13.90 -3.85
CA ALA A 3 -0.31 -14.25 -4.33
C ALA A 3 -1.04 -12.95 -4.65
N LEU A 4 -1.45 -12.81 -5.92
CA LEU A 4 -2.06 -11.61 -6.48
C LEU A 4 -3.32 -12.03 -7.23
N ARG A 5 -4.50 -11.60 -6.78
CA ARG A 5 -5.77 -11.79 -7.48
C ARG A 5 -6.58 -10.52 -7.40
N LEU A 6 -6.86 -9.89 -8.53
CA LEU A 6 -7.71 -8.70 -8.59
C LEU A 6 -8.22 -8.53 -10.01
N THR A 7 -9.54 -8.46 -10.18
CA THR A 7 -10.16 -8.11 -11.46
C THR A 7 -11.11 -6.94 -11.24
N LEU A 8 -11.00 -5.90 -12.06
CA LEU A 8 -11.79 -4.68 -11.94
C LEU A 8 -12.04 -4.01 -13.29
N THR A 9 -12.98 -3.08 -13.33
CA THR A 9 -13.26 -2.31 -14.55
C THR A 9 -12.25 -1.17 -14.73
N PRO A 10 -12.01 -0.69 -15.96
CA PRO A 10 -11.16 0.48 -16.20
C PRO A 10 -11.62 1.72 -15.41
N GLY A 11 -12.93 1.94 -15.29
CA GLY A 11 -13.48 3.05 -14.50
C GLY A 11 -13.17 2.93 -13.01
N ALA A 12 -13.24 1.71 -12.44
CA ALA A 12 -12.87 1.48 -11.05
C ALA A 12 -11.37 1.73 -10.80
N LEU A 13 -10.51 1.39 -11.76
CA LEU A 13 -9.08 1.67 -11.67
C LEU A 13 -8.81 3.18 -11.69
N SER A 14 -9.40 3.89 -12.66
CA SER A 14 -9.26 5.35 -12.77
C SER A 14 -9.72 6.04 -11.48
N GLN A 15 -10.88 5.65 -10.94
CA GLN A 15 -11.38 6.20 -9.70
C GLN A 15 -10.43 5.93 -8.52
N ALA A 16 -9.87 4.72 -8.42
CA ALA A 16 -8.93 4.40 -7.34
C ALA A 16 -7.63 5.20 -7.43
N VAL A 17 -7.15 5.48 -8.65
CA VAL A 17 -5.98 6.34 -8.89
C VAL A 17 -6.27 7.79 -8.49
N GLU A 18 -7.46 8.29 -8.81
CA GLU A 18 -7.92 9.62 -8.39
C GLU A 18 -8.09 9.71 -6.87
N ASP A 19 -8.76 8.73 -6.26
CA ASP A 19 -8.99 8.63 -4.81
C ASP A 19 -7.68 8.61 -4.02
N ALA A 20 -6.64 7.93 -4.55
CA ALA A 20 -5.33 7.85 -3.91
C ALA A 20 -4.69 9.24 -3.77
N ASN A 21 -5.00 10.17 -4.70
CA ASN A 21 -4.52 11.55 -4.73
C ASN A 21 -3.03 11.66 -4.36
N LEU A 22 -2.22 10.84 -5.05
CA LEU A 22 -0.79 10.72 -4.83
C LEU A 22 -0.02 11.54 -5.88
N PRO A 23 0.75 12.57 -5.46
CA PRO A 23 1.60 13.32 -6.39
C PRO A 23 2.59 12.39 -7.10
N GLY A 24 2.59 12.39 -8.43
CA GLY A 24 3.48 11.55 -9.23
C GLY A 24 2.95 10.14 -9.53
N LEU A 25 1.76 9.78 -9.02
CA LEU A 25 1.05 8.59 -9.46
C LEU A 25 0.60 8.77 -10.92
N ARG A 26 0.82 7.75 -11.75
CA ARG A 26 0.42 7.77 -13.16
C ARG A 26 -0.35 6.51 -13.51
N LEU A 27 -1.34 6.66 -14.38
CA LEU A 27 -2.10 5.59 -15.01
C LEU A 27 -1.86 5.64 -16.52
N THR A 28 -1.51 4.51 -17.11
CA THR A 28 -1.42 4.33 -18.57
C THR A 28 -2.29 3.16 -19.01
N THR A 29 -2.89 3.23 -20.20
CA THR A 29 -3.94 2.29 -20.63
C THR A 29 -3.75 1.71 -22.05
N GLN A 30 -2.52 1.64 -22.58
CA GLN A 30 -2.30 1.32 -24.00
C GLN A 30 -2.52 -0.16 -24.38
N GLN A 31 -2.05 -1.12 -23.58
CA GLN A 31 -2.15 -2.57 -23.85
C GLN A 31 -2.76 -3.36 -22.68
N GLY A 32 -3.55 -2.67 -21.85
CA GLY A 32 -3.96 -3.11 -20.53
C GLY A 32 -4.04 -1.88 -19.64
N ALA A 33 -3.62 -1.99 -18.39
CA ALA A 33 -3.39 -0.82 -17.56
C ALA A 33 -2.12 -0.96 -16.74
N GLU A 34 -1.39 0.13 -16.56
CA GLU A 34 -0.27 0.19 -15.63
C GLU A 34 -0.45 1.40 -14.71
N VAL A 35 -0.34 1.15 -13.42
CA VAL A 35 -0.26 2.21 -12.40
C VAL A 35 1.16 2.25 -11.86
N SER A 36 1.81 3.42 -11.98
CA SER A 36 3.20 3.61 -11.56
C SER A 36 3.32 4.73 -10.53
N PHE A 37 4.15 4.51 -9.51
CA PHE A 37 4.52 5.51 -8.50
C PHE A 37 6.00 5.34 -8.14
N GLY A 38 6.84 6.29 -8.57
CA GLY A 38 8.30 6.14 -8.43
C GLY A 38 8.80 4.88 -9.14
N ALA A 39 9.49 4.00 -8.40
CA ALA A 39 9.95 2.70 -8.88
C ALA A 39 8.93 1.56 -8.69
N SER A 40 7.78 1.85 -8.07
CA SER A 40 6.69 0.89 -7.86
C SER A 40 5.75 0.85 -9.07
N ARG A 41 5.26 -0.33 -9.42
CA ARG A 41 4.31 -0.55 -10.52
C ARG A 41 3.32 -1.67 -10.22
N LEU A 42 2.08 -1.47 -10.64
CA LEU A 42 1.03 -2.50 -10.71
C LEU A 42 0.55 -2.58 -12.16
N VAL A 43 0.72 -3.75 -12.77
CA VAL A 43 0.37 -4.01 -14.17
C VAL A 43 -0.88 -4.88 -14.22
N PHE A 44 -1.77 -4.54 -15.14
CA PHE A 44 -3.00 -5.24 -15.43
C PHE A 44 -3.02 -5.66 -16.90
N ARG A 45 -3.42 -6.91 -17.13
CA ARG A 45 -3.77 -7.41 -18.46
C ARG A 45 -5.26 -7.20 -18.73
N ALA A 46 -5.62 -6.90 -19.97
CA ALA A 46 -7.02 -6.86 -20.38
C ALA A 46 -7.57 -8.29 -20.52
N VAL A 47 -8.75 -8.53 -19.94
CA VAL A 47 -9.52 -9.77 -20.04
C VAL A 47 -10.97 -9.46 -20.38
N ALA A 48 -11.77 -10.47 -20.74
CA ALA A 48 -13.18 -10.27 -21.12
C ALA A 48 -14.00 -9.56 -20.02
N GLU A 49 -13.67 -9.78 -18.75
CA GLU A 49 -14.37 -9.25 -17.59
C GLU A 49 -13.80 -7.91 -17.08
N GLY A 50 -12.71 -7.40 -17.68
CA GLY A 50 -12.09 -6.12 -17.31
C GLY A 50 -10.56 -6.15 -17.32
N LEU A 51 -9.96 -5.68 -16.24
CA LEU A 51 -8.52 -5.59 -16.03
C LEU A 51 -8.14 -6.53 -14.89
N GLU A 52 -7.33 -7.53 -15.19
CA GLU A 52 -6.83 -8.50 -14.21
C GLU A 52 -5.39 -8.14 -13.83
N ALA A 53 -5.12 -8.04 -12.53
CA ALA A 53 -3.78 -7.75 -12.01
C ALA A 53 -2.83 -8.90 -12.38
N GLU A 54 -1.77 -8.56 -13.11
CA GLU A 54 -0.81 -9.49 -13.67
C GLU A 54 0.50 -9.49 -12.88
N SER A 55 1.01 -8.30 -12.54
CA SER A 55 2.26 -8.18 -11.80
C SER A 55 2.28 -6.96 -10.89
N LEU A 56 2.94 -7.11 -9.76
CA LEU A 56 3.13 -6.05 -8.76
C LEU A 56 4.60 -5.99 -8.36
N VAL A 57 5.17 -4.81 -8.44
CA VAL A 57 6.50 -4.49 -7.92
C VAL A 57 6.35 -3.29 -7.00
N VAL A 58 6.74 -3.44 -5.74
CA VAL A 58 6.84 -2.34 -4.79
C VAL A 58 8.32 -2.09 -4.51
N ARG A 59 8.78 -0.87 -4.80
CA ARG A 59 10.16 -0.42 -4.61
C ARG A 59 10.16 1.01 -4.12
N ASP A 60 11.06 1.30 -3.19
CA ASP A 60 11.27 2.64 -2.63
C ASP A 60 9.93 3.30 -2.27
N ASP A 61 9.11 2.57 -1.50
CA ASP A 61 7.78 3.02 -1.05
C ASP A 61 7.88 3.57 0.39
N PRO A 62 8.41 4.79 0.58
CA PRO A 62 8.58 5.36 1.90
C PRO A 62 7.22 5.44 2.58
N GLN A 63 7.22 5.03 3.85
CA GLN A 63 6.00 4.97 4.68
C GLN A 63 4.88 4.09 4.10
N ALA A 64 5.22 3.18 3.16
CA ALA A 64 4.26 2.34 2.47
C ALA A 64 3.13 3.14 1.80
N THR A 65 3.46 4.32 1.26
CA THR A 65 2.49 5.27 0.67
C THR A 65 1.71 4.66 -0.49
N PHE A 66 2.39 4.06 -1.47
CA PHE A 66 1.77 3.36 -2.59
C PHE A 66 0.94 2.16 -2.11
N THR A 67 1.52 1.40 -1.18
CA THR A 67 0.88 0.21 -0.62
C THR A 67 -0.41 0.55 0.13
N LEU A 68 -0.40 1.57 0.99
CA LEU A 68 -1.50 1.89 1.88
C LEU A 68 -2.55 2.80 1.25
N ARG A 69 -2.17 3.70 0.34
CA ARG A 69 -3.11 4.64 -0.28
C ARG A 69 -3.70 4.14 -1.59
N LEU A 70 -3.03 3.21 -2.28
CA LEU A 70 -3.55 2.61 -3.50
C LEU A 70 -3.82 1.11 -3.33
N LEU A 71 -2.79 0.29 -3.05
CA LEU A 71 -2.94 -1.17 -3.14
C LEU A 71 -3.96 -1.70 -2.12
N ALA A 72 -3.81 -1.39 -0.83
CA ALA A 72 -4.71 -1.91 0.19
C ALA A 72 -6.18 -1.52 -0.06
N PRO A 73 -6.53 -0.24 -0.32
CA PRO A 73 -7.90 0.15 -0.66
C PRO A 73 -8.43 -0.55 -1.92
N LEU A 74 -7.60 -0.70 -2.95
CA LEU A 74 -7.99 -1.33 -4.21
C LEU A 74 -8.36 -2.80 -3.99
N PHE A 75 -7.49 -3.56 -3.32
CA PHE A 75 -7.72 -4.98 -3.05
C PHE A 75 -8.85 -5.20 -2.03
N GLN A 76 -9.00 -4.32 -1.03
CA GLN A 76 -10.12 -4.37 -0.09
C GLN A 76 -11.48 -4.13 -0.78
N ARG A 77 -11.58 -3.04 -1.55
CA ARG A 77 -12.84 -2.61 -2.20
C ARG A 77 -13.33 -3.62 -3.22
N HIS A 78 -12.40 -4.24 -3.95
CA HIS A 78 -12.72 -5.17 -5.04
C HIS A 78 -12.57 -6.64 -4.66
N ARG A 79 -12.46 -6.94 -3.35
CA ARG A 79 -12.34 -8.30 -2.83
C ARG A 79 -11.21 -9.12 -3.47
N GLY A 80 -10.10 -8.45 -3.76
CA GLY A 80 -8.89 -9.07 -4.26
C GLY A 80 -8.09 -9.77 -3.15
N ASP A 81 -7.11 -10.55 -3.59
CA ASP A 81 -6.11 -11.16 -2.73
C ASP A 81 -4.74 -10.52 -2.98
N LEU A 82 -4.08 -10.11 -1.91
CA LEU A 82 -2.75 -9.54 -1.93
C LEU A 82 -1.94 -10.13 -0.77
N HIS A 83 -0.78 -10.71 -1.07
CA HIS A 83 0.15 -11.14 -0.02
C HIS A 83 1.52 -10.50 -0.26
N LEU A 84 1.87 -9.52 0.57
CA LEU A 84 3.14 -8.80 0.52
C LEU A 84 3.96 -9.01 1.80
N MET A 85 5.27 -9.10 1.60
CA MET A 85 6.25 -8.95 2.67
C MET A 85 6.83 -7.55 2.55
N LEU A 86 6.67 -6.75 3.60
CA LEU A 86 7.11 -5.36 3.67
C LEU A 86 8.36 -5.30 4.54
N SER A 87 9.39 -4.58 4.10
CA SER A 87 10.61 -4.34 4.85
C SER A 87 11.03 -2.89 4.67
N TRP A 88 11.47 -2.25 5.75
CA TRP A 88 11.91 -0.86 5.75
C TRP A 88 13.34 -0.76 6.28
N ASP A 89 14.11 0.20 5.76
CA ASP A 89 15.46 0.48 6.27
C ASP A 89 15.38 0.92 7.74
N GLY A 90 16.10 0.20 8.60
CA GLY A 90 16.12 0.42 10.05
C GLY A 90 15.10 -0.40 10.84
N GLU A 91 14.19 -1.14 10.18
CA GLU A 91 13.30 -2.07 10.87
C GLU A 91 13.91 -3.48 10.90
N ALA A 92 13.94 -4.09 12.08
CA ALA A 92 14.62 -5.36 12.30
C ALA A 92 13.89 -6.56 11.68
N GLU A 93 12.57 -6.47 11.53
CA GLU A 93 11.73 -7.57 11.05
C GLU A 93 10.80 -7.14 9.92
N PRO A 94 10.70 -7.93 8.84
CA PRO A 94 9.72 -7.68 7.80
C PRO A 94 8.29 -7.92 8.33
N ARG A 95 7.34 -7.10 7.87
CA ARG A 95 5.91 -7.21 8.19
C ARG A 95 5.15 -7.90 7.07
N GLU A 96 4.21 -8.76 7.42
CA GLU A 96 3.35 -9.43 6.46
C GLU A 96 2.03 -8.65 6.30
N LEU A 97 1.72 -8.26 5.06
CA LEU A 97 0.41 -7.72 4.68
C LEU A 97 -0.33 -8.78 3.87
N ARG A 98 -1.46 -9.25 4.41
CA ARG A 98 -2.33 -10.20 3.71
C ARG A 98 -3.72 -9.60 3.56
N ILE A 99 -4.18 -9.49 2.33
CA ILE A 99 -5.57 -9.20 1.98
C ILE A 99 -6.11 -10.47 1.34
N LEU A 100 -7.18 -11.03 1.88
CA LEU A 100 -7.84 -12.22 1.35
C LEU A 100 -9.32 -11.92 1.18
N GLU A 101 -9.82 -12.01 -0.05
CA GLU A 101 -11.19 -11.62 -0.42
C GLU A 101 -11.55 -10.21 0.05
N GLY A 102 -10.56 -9.30 0.01
CA GLY A 102 -10.69 -7.93 0.47
C GLY A 102 -10.63 -7.74 1.99
N LYS A 103 -10.39 -8.78 2.78
CA LYS A 103 -10.16 -8.67 4.23
C LYS A 103 -8.67 -8.55 4.52
N ALA A 104 -8.25 -7.41 5.04
CA ALA A 104 -6.87 -7.19 5.42
C ALA A 104 -6.58 -7.74 6.82
N THR A 105 -5.48 -8.48 6.92
CA THR A 105 -4.85 -8.90 8.16
C THR A 105 -3.38 -8.49 8.11
N SER A 106 -2.88 -7.90 9.18
CA SER A 106 -1.46 -7.56 9.33
C SER A 106 -0.88 -8.35 10.49
N THR A 107 0.19 -9.10 10.23
CA THR A 107 0.91 -9.83 11.26
C THR A 107 2.38 -9.42 11.23
N PRO A 108 3.01 -9.19 12.40
CA PRO A 108 4.46 -9.21 12.50
C PRO A 108 4.99 -10.53 11.91
N GLY A 109 6.21 -10.52 11.35
CA GLY A 109 6.84 -11.70 10.74
C GLY A 109 6.88 -12.94 11.66
N PRO A 110 7.31 -14.10 11.14
CA PRO A 110 7.08 -15.41 11.75
C PRO A 110 7.71 -15.52 13.16
N GLY A 111 6.88 -15.24 14.16
CA GLY A 111 7.26 -15.11 15.58
C GLY A 111 6.17 -14.44 16.43
N GLY A 112 5.32 -13.59 15.83
CA GLY A 112 4.20 -12.94 16.52
C GLY A 112 2.91 -13.78 16.54
N ARG A 113 2.44 -14.13 17.73
CA ARG A 113 1.18 -14.87 17.97
C ARG A 113 -0.02 -14.26 17.23
N GLN A 114 -0.78 -15.15 16.58
CA GLN A 114 -2.10 -14.91 16.00
C GLN A 114 -3.06 -14.24 16.99
N SER A 115 -3.84 -13.27 16.51
CA SER A 115 -5.15 -12.97 17.09
C SER A 115 -6.11 -12.52 16.00
N ALA A 116 -7.37 -12.88 16.21
CA ALA A 116 -8.37 -13.11 15.19
C ALA A 116 -9.34 -11.93 14.99
N LEU A 117 -9.97 -11.93 13.81
CA LEU A 117 -11.31 -11.41 13.48
C LEU A 117 -11.48 -9.88 13.37
N GLY A 118 -11.28 -9.36 12.15
CA GLY A 118 -12.36 -8.91 11.29
C GLY A 118 -13.35 -7.91 11.92
N THR A 119 -13.00 -6.61 11.80
CA THR A 119 -13.70 -5.34 12.14
C THR A 119 -12.95 -4.48 13.16
N ALA A 120 -12.21 -5.09 14.08
CA ALA A 120 -11.26 -4.37 14.94
C ALA A 120 -10.03 -3.88 14.14
N GLU A 121 -9.60 -4.64 13.13
CA GLU A 121 -8.41 -4.34 12.31
C GLU A 121 -8.52 -3.03 11.52
N GLU A 122 -9.68 -2.63 11.01
CA GLU A 122 -9.76 -1.38 10.24
C GLU A 122 -9.61 -0.14 11.14
N LYS A 123 -10.13 -0.21 12.37
CA LYS A 123 -9.92 0.81 13.40
C LYS A 123 -8.49 0.79 13.92
N GLU A 124 -7.93 -0.40 14.10
CA GLU A 124 -6.54 -0.58 14.55
C GLU A 124 -5.54 -0.10 13.49
N ILE A 125 -5.78 -0.42 12.21
CA ILE A 125 -4.99 0.08 11.08
C ILE A 125 -5.12 1.61 10.99
N ARG A 126 -6.33 2.18 11.09
CA ARG A 126 -6.51 3.64 11.14
C ARG A 126 -5.77 4.27 12.31
N ARG A 127 -5.84 3.65 13.50
CA ARG A 127 -5.13 4.12 14.69
C ARG A 127 -3.62 4.10 14.49
N LEU A 128 -3.08 3.00 13.95
CA LEU A 128 -1.66 2.85 13.63
C LEU A 128 -1.20 3.86 12.57
N LEU A 129 -2.05 4.18 11.60
CA LEU A 129 -1.77 5.20 10.57
C LEU A 129 -1.76 6.62 11.15
N ASP A 130 -2.70 6.94 12.04
CA ASP A 130 -2.74 8.23 12.72
C ASP A 130 -1.52 8.40 13.65
N GLU A 131 -1.10 7.33 14.32
CA GLU A 131 0.07 7.32 15.20
C GLU A 131 1.37 7.47 14.39
N ALA A 132 1.52 6.70 13.30
CA ALA A 132 2.67 6.82 12.40
C ALA A 132 2.77 8.22 11.77
N ARG A 133 1.64 8.83 11.40
CA ARG A 133 1.59 10.20 10.89
C ARG A 133 2.08 11.21 11.94
N ARG A 134 1.65 11.09 13.19
CA ARG A 134 2.10 11.97 14.29
C ARG A 134 3.60 11.86 14.52
N HIS A 135 4.12 10.63 14.57
CA HIS A 135 5.56 10.40 14.72
C HIS A 135 6.37 10.99 13.56
N TRP A 136 5.85 10.93 12.33
CA TRP A 136 6.50 11.55 11.20
C TRP A 136 6.48 13.08 11.25
N GLU A 137 5.35 13.69 11.60
CA GLU A 137 5.23 15.14 11.75
C GLU A 137 6.18 15.66 12.85
N GLU A 138 6.34 14.90 13.94
CA GLU A 138 7.29 15.21 15.03
C GLU A 138 8.74 15.06 14.57
N TYR A 139 9.08 14.00 13.85
CA TYR A 139 10.41 13.82 13.26
C TYR A 139 10.77 14.95 12.28
N GLN A 140 9.84 15.37 11.42
CA GLN A 140 10.03 16.50 10.51
C GLN A 140 10.26 17.81 11.26
N ARG A 141 9.54 18.03 12.36
CA ARG A 141 9.74 19.20 13.21
C ARG A 141 11.12 19.22 13.86
N LEU A 142 11.52 18.10 14.46
CA LEU A 142 12.84 17.95 15.10
C LEU A 142 13.97 18.09 14.07
N LYS A 143 13.79 17.54 12.87
CA LYS A 143 14.75 17.71 11.79
C LYS A 143 14.88 19.17 11.34
N ALA A 144 13.76 19.87 11.15
CA ALA A 144 13.77 21.28 10.77
C ALA A 144 14.34 22.20 11.88
N GLU A 145 14.18 21.81 13.14
CA GLU A 145 14.77 22.50 14.30
C GLU A 145 16.28 22.26 14.38
N ALA A 146 16.73 21.02 14.15
CA ALA A 146 18.15 20.69 14.01
C ALA A 146 18.81 21.43 12.84
N GLU A 147 18.16 21.52 11.67
CA GLU A 147 18.65 22.28 10.51
C GLU A 147 18.69 23.80 10.76
N LYS A 148 17.84 24.33 11.66
CA LYS A 148 17.88 25.75 12.07
C LYS A 148 18.93 26.05 13.13
N SER A 149 19.22 25.08 14.01
CA SER A 149 20.26 25.22 15.03
C SER A 149 21.68 25.04 14.49
N ASP A 150 21.82 24.43 13.31
CA ASP A 150 23.10 24.22 12.61
C ASP A 150 23.38 25.26 11.51
N ALA A 151 22.53 26.29 11.38
CA ALA A 151 22.78 27.43 10.51
C ALA A 151 23.65 28.48 11.24
N PRO A 152 24.86 28.81 10.72
CA PRO A 152 25.80 29.75 11.35
C PRO A 152 25.33 31.21 11.37
#